data_AF-A0A3M7PE52-F1
#
_entry.id   AF-A0A3M7PE52-F1
#
_cell.length_a   1.000
_cell.length_b   1.000
_cell.length_c   1.000
_cell.angle_alpha   90.00
_cell.angle_beta   90.00
_cell.angle_gamma   90.00
#
_symmetry.space_group_name_H-M   'P 1'
#
loop_
_entity.id
_entity.type
_entity.pdbx_description
1 polymer ?
#
loop_
_entity_poly.entity_id
_entity_poly.type
_entity_poly.pdbx_seq_one_letter_code
_entity_poly.pdbx_strand_id
1 'polypeptide(L)' 'MVHLLANFLAQKCPDIFLLNELKIDLSEANIYLDFNNYQFITKPRNKYGGGIFLMRNSIPNSFV' A
#
# COMPACT_ATOMS: atom_id res chain seq x y z
N MET A 1 0.61 7.45 -10.68
CA MET A 1 1.21 6.55 -9.67
C MET A 1 0.26 5.42 -9.28
N VAL A 2 -0.95 5.72 -8.80
CA VAL A 2 -1.93 4.71 -8.34
C VAL A 2 -2.25 3.66 -9.40
N HIS A 3 -2.49 4.04 -10.65
CA HIS A 3 -2.75 3.05 -11.73
C HIS A 3 -1.58 2.09 -12.00
N LEU A 4 -0.33 2.56 -11.92
CA LEU A 4 0.84 1.71 -12.14
C LEU A 4 0.99 0.69 -10.99
N LEU A 5 0.82 1.17 -9.75
CA LEU A 5 0.89 0.31 -8.58
C LEU A 5 -0.27 -0.70 -8.57
N ALA A 6 -1.49 -0.28 -8.88
CA ALA A 6 -2.64 -1.17 -8.99
C ALA A 6 -2.40 -2.27 -10.04
N ASN A 7 -1.87 -1.92 -11.21
CA ASN A 7 -1.53 -2.89 -12.25
C ASN A 7 -0.44 -3.86 -11.79
N PHE A 8 0.58 -3.37 -11.08
CA PHE A 8 1.63 -4.22 -10.52
C PHE A 8 1.06 -5.22 -9.51
N LEU A 9 0.19 -4.76 -8.59
CA LEU A 9 -0.44 -5.61 -7.59
C LEU A 9 -1.35 -6.67 -8.21
N ALA A 10 -2.09 -6.33 -9.26
CA ALA A 10 -2.94 -7.27 -9.98
C ALA A 10 -2.14 -8.34 -10.74
N GLN A 11 -0.95 -8.01 -11.23
CA GLN A 11 -0.11 -8.95 -12.00
C GLN A 11 0.78 -9.82 -11.13
N LYS A 12 1.29 -9.27 -10.02
CA LYS A 12 2.29 -9.94 -9.19
C LYS A 12 1.72 -10.54 -7.92
N CYS A 13 0.54 -10.07 -7.48
CA CYS A 13 -0.17 -10.56 -6.29
C CYS A 13 0.76 -10.83 -5.07
N PRO A 14 1.63 -9.89 -4.68
CA PRO A 14 2.56 -10.13 -3.57
C PRO A 14 1.81 -10.32 -2.25
N ASP A 15 2.24 -11.26 -1.41
CA ASP A 15 1.68 -11.44 -0.06
C ASP A 15 1.93 -10.21 0.83
N ILE A 16 3.11 -9.61 0.70
CA ILE A 16 3.56 -8.44 1.47
C ILE A 16 4.38 -7.54 0.56
N PHE A 17 4.18 -6.22 0.66
CA PHE A 17 5.08 -5.25 0.05
C PHE A 17 5.22 -3.98 0.89
N LEU A 18 6.35 -3.30 0.70
CA LEU A 18 6.74 -2.10 1.45
C LEU A 18 7.00 -0.95 0.48
N LEU A 19 6.40 0.20 0.77
CA LEU A 19 6.67 1.46 0.08
C LEU A 19 7.33 2.43 1.05
N ASN A 20 8.43 3.02 0.61
CA ASN A 20 9.14 4.08 1.32
C ASN A 20 8.97 5.41 0.59
N GLU A 21 9.18 6.52 1.29
CA GLU A 21 9.09 7.88 0.73
C GLU A 21 7.74 8.15 0.06
N LEU A 22 6.65 7.76 0.74
CA LEU A 22 5.30 7.82 0.22
C LEU A 22 4.84 9.25 -0.15
N LYS A 23 5.43 10.27 0.48
CA LYS A 23 5.23 11.72 0.25
C LYS A 23 3.78 12.24 0.29
N ILE A 24 2.78 11.38 0.47
CA ILE A 24 1.36 11.73 0.64
C ILE A 24 1.03 12.11 2.08
N ASP A 25 -0.04 12.89 2.23
CA ASP A 25 -0.64 13.15 3.54
C ASP A 25 -1.50 11.96 4.00
N LEU A 26 -1.63 11.78 5.31
CA LEU A 26 -2.48 10.75 5.91
C LEU A 26 -3.96 10.95 5.57
N SER A 27 -4.41 12.21 5.47
CA SER A 27 -5.79 12.51 5.10
C SER A 27 -6.15 12.03 3.69
N GLU A 28 -5.14 11.84 2.84
CA GLU A 28 -5.28 11.41 1.45
C GLU A 28 -4.93 9.93 1.25
N ALA A 29 -4.43 9.24 2.29
CA ALA A 29 -3.99 7.85 2.19
C ALA A 29 -5.11 6.92 1.74
N ASN A 30 -6.32 7.09 2.28
CA ASN A 30 -7.49 6.29 1.90
C ASN A 30 -7.94 6.52 0.44
N ILE A 31 -7.58 7.65 -0.17
CA ILE A 31 -7.96 7.94 -1.57
C ILE A 31 -6.99 7.25 -2.53
N TYR A 32 -5.70 7.21 -2.17
CA TYR A 32 -4.66 6.74 -3.08
C TYR A 32 -4.18 5.30 -2.81
N LEU A 33 -4.45 4.76 -1.62
CA LEU A 33 -3.88 3.49 -1.15
C LEU A 33 -4.94 2.49 -0.67
N ASP A 34 -6.20 2.72 -1.01
CA ASP A 34 -7.26 1.73 -0.85
C ASP A 34 -7.23 0.73 -2.01
N PHE A 35 -6.36 -0.28 -1.88
CA PHE A 35 -6.30 -1.39 -2.82
C PHE A 35 -7.15 -2.55 -2.31
N ASN A 36 -8.10 -2.98 -3.14
CA ASN A 36 -8.93 -4.15 -2.87
C ASN A 36 -8.06 -5.34 -2.46
N ASN A 37 -8.46 -6.00 -1.37
CA ASN A 37 -7.81 -7.16 -0.78
C ASN A 37 -6.47 -6.90 -0.08
N TYR A 38 -6.06 -5.66 0.14
CA TYR A 38 -4.87 -5.37 0.95
C TYR A 38 -5.24 -4.67 2.25
N GLN A 39 -4.73 -5.19 3.35
CA GLN A 39 -4.69 -4.49 4.63
C GLN A 39 -3.39 -3.72 4.71
N PHE A 40 -3.43 -2.53 5.30
CA PHE A 40 -2.25 -1.70 5.41
C PHE A 40 -2.01 -1.14 6.79
N ILE A 41 -0.74 -0.89 7.07
CA ILE A 41 -0.26 -0.13 8.21
C ILE A 41 0.65 0.97 7.67
N THR A 42 0.43 2.19 8.13
CA THR A 42 1.23 3.33 7.70
C THR A 42 1.88 4.07 8.86
N LYS A 43 3.11 4.50 8.62
CA LYS A 43 3.73 5.58 9.37
C LYS A 43 3.78 6.80 8.44
N PRO A 44 3.00 7.86 8.72
CA PRO A 44 2.99 9.06 7.88
C PRO A 44 4.35 9.74 7.79
N ARG A 45 4.50 10.58 6.75
CA ARG A 45 5.60 11.55 6.69
C ARG A 45 5.53 12.49 7.88
N ASN A 46 6.69 12.93 8.36
CA ASN A 46 6.78 13.99 9.36
C ASN A 46 7.25 15.30 8.68
N LYS A 47 7.51 16.36 9.46
CA LYS A 47 7.99 17.65 8.94
C LYS A 47 9.33 17.58 8.18
N TYR A 48 10.06 16.47 8.29
CA TYR A 48 11.33 16.20 7.60
C TYR A 48 11.16 15.30 6.37
N GLY A 49 9.94 14.92 6.00
CA GLY A 49 9.64 14.02 4.88
C GLY A 49 9.43 12.57 5.30
N GLY A 50 9.70 11.65 4.36
CA GLY A 50 9.56 10.20 4.56
C GLY A 50 8.14 9.67 4.36
N GLY A 51 7.76 8.76 5.24
CA GLY A 51 6.51 8.01 5.18
C GLY A 51 6.75 6.57 4.71
N ILE A 52 6.22 5.62 5.47
CA ILE A 52 6.31 4.19 5.19
C ILE A 52 4.91 3.61 5.11
N PHE A 53 4.71 2.72 4.14
CA PHE A 53 3.48 1.98 3.97
C PHE A 53 3.79 0.50 3.83
N LEU A 54 3.26 -0.29 4.74
CA LEU A 54 3.30 -1.74 4.68
C LEU A 54 1.91 -2.22 4.28
N MET A 55 1.86 -3.07 3.25
CA MET A 55 0.62 -3.72 2.83
C MET A 55 0.77 -5.23 2.86
N ARG A 56 -0.32 -5.90 3.25
CA ARG A 56 -0.44 -7.35 3.31
C ARG A 56 -1.69 -7.78 2.56
N ASN A 57 -1.55 -8.76 1.69
CA ASN A 57 -2.68 -9.41 1.05
C ASN A 57 -3.59 -10.04 2.11
N SER A 58 -4.87 -9.73 2.04
CA SER A 58 -5.93 -10.13 2.98
C SER A 58 -6.70 -11.34 2.50
N ILE A 59 -6.44 -11.81 1.27
CA ILE A 59 -7.00 -13.07 0.79
C ILE A 59 -6.34 -14.19 1.61
N PRO A 60 -7.12 -15.01 2.34
CA PRO A 60 -6.56 -16.15 3.06
C PRO A 60 -6.00 -17.15 2.05
N ASN A 61 -4.76 -17.61 2.29
CA ASN A 61 -4.05 -18.62 1.50
C ASN A 61 -4.71 -20.02 1.50
N SER A 62 -6.00 -20.12 1.85
CA SER A 62 -6.76 -21.37 2.00
C SER A 62 -7.40 -21.87 0.70
N PHE A 63 -7.06 -21.31 -0.46
CA PHE A 63 -7.59 -21.70 -1.78
C PHE A 63 -6.52 -22.09 -2.81
N VAL A 64 -5.32 -22.47 -2.34
CA VAL A 64 -4.27 -23.03 -3.21
C VAL A 64 -3.91 -24.43 -2.73
#